data_AF-A0A565A7R6-F1
#
_entry.id   AF-A0A565A7R6-F1
#
_cell.length_a   1.000
_cell.length_b   1.000
_cell.length_c   1.000
_cell.angle_alpha   90.00
_cell.angle_beta   90.00
_cell.angle_gamma   90.00
#
_symmetry.space_group_name_H-M   'P 1'
#
loop_
_entity.id
_entity.type
_entity.pdbx_description
1 polymer ?
#
loop_
_entity_poly.entity_id
_entity_poly.type
_entity_poly.pdbx_seq_one_letter_code
_entity_poly.pdbx_strand_id
1 'polypeptide(L)'
;MFPIKKDDFFEKLQNNYAFIKHFLLGNLYTLFILKNIIEDRYNGMCNDLSKGSKYNCDFRFICTSVRELSQFKDKFEENKVKSFTEECKYFNYWIYYIIKDSIQCNNISPLYERLNDVKTTYIPDGHSCDFEYFEITKENFHRKKELFFHAEILNWLKSKDIDKSHTEKDSYNQYLKEVFNIYKEVMCKDDSKLKTTCSNELTNFKTNFNNAISYLEGKSIGISHAVIPSDEKSICQIQSLGIESRASHAVSQMSEKPEALQVPKGPVGRSGPQGTEESSVVIAETPD
;
A
#
# COMPACT_ATOMS: atom_id res chain seq x y z
N MET A 1 12.65 11.69 30.73
CA MET A 1 11.57 11.62 29.73
C MET A 1 12.15 11.16 28.42
N PHE A 2 11.49 10.22 27.73
CA PHE A 2 11.86 9.86 26.35
C PHE A 2 11.69 11.10 25.46
N PRO A 3 12.64 11.42 24.56
CA PRO A 3 12.37 12.39 23.51
C PRO A 3 11.38 11.74 22.53
N ILE A 4 10.08 11.93 22.79
CA ILE A 4 9.02 11.42 21.93
C ILE A 4 9.04 12.24 20.64
N LYS A 5 9.52 11.65 19.56
CA LYS A 5 9.36 12.22 18.22
C LYS A 5 7.96 11.89 17.72
N LYS A 6 7.29 12.87 17.11
CA LYS A 6 6.01 12.67 16.45
C LYS A 6 6.21 11.74 15.25
N ASP A 7 5.41 10.68 15.19
CA ASP A 7 5.32 9.84 14.00
C ASP A 7 4.30 10.43 13.02
N ASP A 8 4.79 11.11 12.00
CA ASP A 8 3.96 11.83 11.03
C ASP A 8 3.55 10.98 9.81
N PHE A 9 3.76 9.66 9.87
CA PHE A 9 3.50 8.75 8.75
C PHE A 9 2.08 8.89 8.17
N PHE A 10 1.05 8.78 9.02
CA PHE A 10 -0.34 8.89 8.56
C PHE A 10 -0.73 10.33 8.20
N GLU A 11 -0.19 11.33 8.89
CA GLU A 11 -0.45 12.74 8.57
C GLU A 11 0.03 13.08 7.15
N LYS A 12 1.25 12.66 6.79
CA LYS A 12 1.78 12.83 5.42
C LYS A 12 0.90 12.13 4.38
N LEU A 13 0.47 10.90 4.66
CA LEU A 13 -0.41 10.17 3.75
C LEU A 13 -1.77 10.83 3.59
N GLN A 14 -2.38 11.31 4.67
CA GLN A 14 -3.67 12.00 4.63
C GLN A 14 -3.61 13.36 3.92
N ASN A 15 -2.45 14.02 3.96
CA ASN A 15 -2.21 15.24 3.20
C ASN A 15 -2.07 15.00 1.70
N ASN A 16 -1.48 13.86 1.32
CA ASN A 16 -1.25 13.51 -0.09
C ASN A 16 -2.45 12.79 -0.73
N TYR A 17 -3.25 12.08 0.07
CA TYR A 17 -4.32 11.20 -0.42
C TYR A 17 -5.59 11.39 0.40
N ALA A 18 -6.56 12.12 -0.17
CA ALA A 18 -7.82 12.43 0.49
C ALA A 18 -8.57 11.18 0.96
N PHE A 19 -8.55 10.11 0.15
CA PHE A 19 -9.24 8.87 0.47
C PHE A 19 -8.75 8.25 1.79
N ILE A 20 -7.47 8.42 2.17
CA ILE A 20 -6.89 7.84 3.39
C ILE A 20 -7.43 8.49 4.67
N LYS A 21 -8.03 9.69 4.61
CA LYS A 21 -8.61 10.36 5.80
C LYS A 21 -9.70 9.53 6.48
N HIS A 22 -10.35 8.64 5.74
CA HIS A 22 -11.39 7.75 6.24
C HIS A 22 -10.85 6.40 6.75
N PHE A 23 -9.53 6.19 6.72
CA PHE A 23 -8.91 4.97 7.22
C PHE A 23 -8.87 4.98 8.76
N LEU A 24 -9.80 4.25 9.37
CA LEU A 24 -9.99 4.21 10.82
C LEU A 24 -8.71 3.84 11.59
N LEU A 25 -7.93 2.89 11.08
CA LEU A 25 -6.71 2.42 11.76
C LEU A 25 -5.60 3.48 11.78
N GLY A 26 -5.52 4.34 10.76
CA GLY A 26 -4.63 5.50 10.78
C GLY A 26 -5.01 6.52 11.85
N ASN A 27 -6.31 6.70 12.09
CA ASN A 27 -6.82 7.55 13.16
C ASN A 27 -6.54 6.92 14.54
N LEU A 28 -6.69 5.60 14.71
CA LEU A 28 -6.32 4.89 15.94
C LEU A 28 -4.83 5.03 16.25
N TYR A 29 -3.97 4.81 15.25
CA TYR A 29 -2.53 4.96 15.42
C TYR A 29 -2.14 6.38 15.87
N THR A 30 -2.81 7.39 15.33
CA THR A 30 -2.58 8.80 15.71
C THR A 30 -3.02 9.10 17.15
N LEU A 31 -4.06 8.45 17.67
CA LEU A 31 -4.49 8.62 19.06
C LEU A 31 -3.42 8.20 20.07
N PHE A 32 -2.65 7.14 19.77
CA PHE A 32 -1.52 6.73 20.61
C PHE A 32 -0.43 7.78 20.71
N ILE A 33 -0.26 8.59 19.66
CA ILE A 33 0.77 9.63 19.60
C ILE A 33 0.33 10.89 20.37
N LEU A 34 -0.96 11.22 20.33
CA LEU A 34 -1.50 12.46 20.92
C LEU A 34 -1.70 12.39 22.44
N LYS A 35 -1.99 11.21 23.00
CA LYS A 35 -2.19 11.04 24.45
C LYS A 35 -0.91 11.10 25.29
N ASN A 36 0.24 11.16 24.62
CA ASN A 36 1.57 11.42 25.21
C ASN A 36 1.67 12.76 25.96
N ILE A 37 0.65 13.63 25.85
CA ILE A 37 0.66 15.01 26.38
C ILE A 37 -0.04 15.10 27.75
N ILE A 38 -0.81 14.09 28.18
CA ILE A 38 -1.63 14.17 29.42
C ILE A 38 -1.04 13.25 30.50
N GLU A 39 0.13 13.64 30.99
CA GLU A 39 0.73 13.15 32.24
C GLU A 39 -0.07 13.75 33.42
N ASP A 40 -0.65 12.92 34.30
CA ASP A 40 -0.85 13.28 35.73
C ASP A 40 -1.60 12.25 36.59
N ARG A 41 -2.04 11.09 36.06
CA ARG A 41 -2.80 10.12 36.88
C ARG A 41 -2.33 8.68 36.73
N TYR A 42 -1.11 8.35 37.14
CA TYR A 42 -0.68 6.95 37.04
C TYR A 42 -0.03 6.45 38.33
N ASN A 43 -0.78 5.58 39.01
CA ASN A 43 -0.43 4.97 40.29
C ASN A 43 -0.38 3.44 40.12
N GLY A 44 0.71 2.80 40.56
CA GLY A 44 0.78 1.36 40.85
C GLY A 44 1.60 0.52 39.85
N MET A 45 0.99 0.09 38.74
CA MET A 45 1.45 -1.08 37.98
C MET A 45 2.76 -0.91 37.21
N CYS A 46 3.10 0.30 36.78
CA CYS A 46 4.30 0.58 35.98
C CYS A 46 5.40 1.30 36.79
N ASN A 47 5.17 1.57 38.09
CA ASN A 47 6.03 2.46 38.89
C ASN A 47 7.48 1.95 39.01
N ASP A 48 7.66 0.64 38.93
CA ASP A 48 8.96 -0.01 38.97
C ASP A 48 9.83 0.28 37.73
N LEU A 49 9.24 0.82 36.65
CA LEU A 49 9.94 1.22 35.42
C LEU A 49 10.41 2.69 35.41
N SER A 50 10.35 3.36 36.56
CA SER A 50 10.87 4.73 36.69
C SER A 50 12.37 4.81 36.42
N LYS A 51 12.82 5.94 35.87
CA LYS A 51 14.26 6.21 35.72
C LYS A 51 14.91 6.24 37.09
N GLY A 52 16.03 5.53 37.25
CA GLY A 52 16.71 5.40 38.54
C GLY A 52 17.99 4.58 38.43
N SER A 53 18.45 4.00 39.53
CA SER A 53 19.67 3.17 39.56
C SER A 53 19.60 1.96 38.63
N LYS A 54 18.40 1.44 38.37
CA LYS A 54 18.15 0.26 37.53
C LYS A 54 17.95 0.60 36.04
N TYR A 55 17.48 1.81 35.73
CA TYR A 55 17.08 2.19 34.37
C TYR A 55 17.57 3.61 34.01
N ASN A 56 18.26 3.73 32.89
CA ASN A 56 18.66 5.02 32.34
C ASN A 56 17.49 5.83 31.76
N CYS A 57 16.35 5.17 31.55
CA CYS A 57 15.17 5.71 30.91
C CYS A 57 13.92 5.44 31.74
N ASP A 58 12.91 6.30 31.53
CA ASP A 58 11.64 6.21 32.25
C ASP A 58 10.60 5.58 31.34
N PHE A 59 10.31 4.29 31.54
CA PHE A 59 9.36 3.57 30.68
C PHE A 59 7.93 3.59 31.20
N ARG A 60 7.65 4.28 32.31
CA ARG A 60 6.30 4.34 32.92
C ARG A 60 5.24 4.75 31.92
N PHE A 61 5.58 5.75 31.10
CA PHE A 61 4.71 6.26 30.05
C PHE A 61 4.30 5.17 29.05
N ILE A 62 5.27 4.44 28.50
CA ILE A 62 5.05 3.39 27.51
C ILE A 62 4.31 2.20 28.14
N CYS A 63 4.65 1.83 29.37
CA CYS A 63 3.93 0.75 30.07
C CYS A 63 2.45 1.12 30.31
N THR A 64 2.19 2.37 30.68
CA THR A 64 0.84 2.83 30.99
C THR A 64 -0.04 2.90 29.74
N SER A 65 0.53 3.13 28.55
CA SER A 65 -0.25 3.18 27.32
C SER A 65 -0.90 1.84 26.96
N VAL A 66 -0.54 0.73 27.61
CA VAL A 66 -1.26 -0.57 27.50
C VAL A 66 -2.74 -0.42 27.84
N ARG A 67 -3.11 0.54 28.70
CA ARG A 67 -4.51 0.86 28.99
C ARG A 67 -5.31 1.22 27.74
N GLU A 68 -4.67 1.71 26.69
CA GLU A 68 -5.31 2.03 25.42
C GLU A 68 -5.91 0.79 24.73
N LEU A 69 -5.41 -0.41 25.06
CA LEU A 69 -6.05 -1.66 24.64
C LEU A 69 -7.50 -1.79 25.15
N SER A 70 -7.88 -1.13 26.26
CA SER A 70 -9.29 -1.08 26.68
C SER A 70 -10.20 -0.45 25.63
N GLN A 71 -9.74 0.62 24.98
CA GLN A 71 -10.52 1.27 23.92
C GLN A 71 -10.67 0.39 22.68
N PHE A 72 -9.69 -0.50 22.45
CA PHE A 72 -9.74 -1.48 21.39
C PHE A 72 -10.67 -2.63 21.74
N LYS A 73 -10.62 -3.11 22.97
CA LYS A 73 -11.55 -4.08 23.51
C LYS A 73 -12.99 -3.59 23.36
N ASP A 74 -13.29 -2.36 23.80
CA ASP A 74 -14.63 -1.78 23.68
C ASP A 74 -15.08 -1.72 22.20
N LYS A 75 -14.22 -1.22 21.29
CA LYS A 75 -14.54 -1.13 19.86
C LYS A 75 -14.69 -2.50 19.19
N PHE A 76 -13.93 -3.48 19.64
CA PHE A 76 -14.00 -4.86 19.17
C PHE A 76 -15.32 -5.51 19.61
N GLU A 77 -15.70 -5.36 20.88
CA GLU A 77 -16.98 -5.84 21.43
C GLU A 77 -18.19 -5.15 20.75
N GLU A 78 -18.04 -3.89 20.35
CA GLU A 78 -19.03 -3.14 19.57
C GLU A 78 -19.04 -3.48 18.06
N ASN A 79 -18.23 -4.43 17.60
CA ASN A 79 -18.04 -4.79 16.18
C ASN A 79 -17.60 -3.62 15.28
N LYS A 80 -17.04 -2.55 15.86
CA LYS A 80 -16.46 -1.41 15.11
C LYS A 80 -15.08 -1.72 14.56
N VAL A 81 -14.48 -2.78 15.06
CA VAL A 81 -13.13 -3.25 14.77
C VAL A 81 -13.19 -4.76 14.54
N LYS A 82 -12.49 -5.25 13.50
CA LYS A 82 -12.68 -6.62 13.00
C LYS A 82 -11.85 -7.67 13.73
N SER A 83 -10.68 -7.31 14.29
CA SER A 83 -9.77 -8.29 14.86
C SER A 83 -8.83 -7.68 15.88
N PHE A 84 -9.14 -7.84 17.18
CA PHE A 84 -8.32 -7.33 18.28
C PHE A 84 -6.81 -7.64 18.12
N THR A 85 -6.49 -8.83 17.62
CA THR A 85 -5.11 -9.25 17.34
C THR A 85 -4.43 -8.40 16.28
N GLU A 86 -5.16 -7.95 15.25
CA GLU A 86 -4.63 -7.00 14.26
C GLU A 86 -4.36 -5.64 14.91
N GLU A 87 -5.27 -5.07 15.70
CA GLU A 87 -5.01 -3.76 16.35
C GLU A 87 -3.85 -3.83 17.36
N CYS A 88 -3.65 -4.97 18.00
CA CYS A 88 -2.45 -5.20 18.81
C CYS A 88 -1.16 -5.04 18.01
N LYS A 89 -1.12 -5.46 16.73
CA LYS A 89 0.06 -5.26 15.88
C LYS A 89 0.37 -3.78 15.67
N TYR A 90 -0.65 -2.92 15.51
CA TYR A 90 -0.46 -1.47 15.42
C TYR A 90 0.21 -0.91 16.68
N PHE A 91 -0.24 -1.37 17.84
CA PHE A 91 0.32 -0.96 19.11
C PHE A 91 1.78 -1.42 19.27
N ASN A 92 2.13 -2.63 18.82
CA ASN A 92 3.52 -3.09 18.77
C ASN A 92 4.42 -2.19 17.90
N TYR A 93 3.96 -1.82 16.70
CA TYR A 93 4.69 -0.88 15.85
C TYR A 93 4.84 0.50 16.51
N TRP A 94 3.83 0.97 17.24
CA TRP A 94 3.92 2.22 17.99
C TRP A 94 4.94 2.13 19.15
N ILE A 95 4.87 1.09 20.00
CA ILE A 95 5.83 0.88 21.10
C ILE A 95 7.24 0.92 20.54
N TYR A 96 7.51 0.09 19.53
CA TYR A 96 8.84 -0.01 18.95
C TYR A 96 9.30 1.32 18.34
N TYR A 97 8.40 2.06 17.69
CA TYR A 97 8.73 3.38 17.14
C TYR A 97 9.24 4.35 18.21
N ILE A 98 8.64 4.33 19.41
CA ILE A 98 9.04 5.20 20.53
C ILE A 98 10.41 4.82 21.08
N ILE A 99 10.71 3.52 21.17
CA ILE A 99 11.94 3.01 21.81
C ILE A 99 13.11 2.80 20.84
N LYS A 100 12.91 2.80 19.52
CA LYS A 100 13.97 2.49 18.54
C LYS A 100 15.22 3.40 18.62
N ASP A 101 15.05 4.64 19.06
CA ASP A 101 16.13 5.64 19.18
C ASP A 101 16.80 5.60 20.57
N SER A 102 16.43 4.63 21.42
CA SER A 102 16.73 4.64 22.84
C SER A 102 18.08 4.00 23.19
N ILE A 103 19.13 4.34 22.44
CA ILE A 103 20.50 3.79 22.60
C ILE A 103 21.05 4.00 24.02
N GLN A 104 20.58 5.03 24.74
CA GLN A 104 20.96 5.30 26.13
C GLN A 104 20.23 4.42 27.16
N CYS A 105 19.22 3.66 26.75
CA CYS A 105 18.46 2.77 27.61
C CYS A 105 19.10 1.38 27.59
N ASN A 106 19.89 1.09 28.62
CA ASN A 106 20.74 -0.10 28.71
C ASN A 106 20.01 -1.43 28.56
N ASN A 107 18.73 -1.49 28.95
CA ASN A 107 17.94 -2.71 28.93
C ASN A 107 16.45 -2.42 28.73
N ILE A 108 15.88 -2.96 27.65
CA ILE A 108 14.46 -2.84 27.30
C ILE A 108 13.62 -4.04 27.78
N SER A 109 14.24 -5.17 28.14
CA SER A 109 13.52 -6.39 28.53
C SER A 109 12.49 -6.15 29.65
N PRO A 110 12.81 -5.41 30.72
CA PRO A 110 11.85 -5.20 31.81
C PRO A 110 10.62 -4.40 31.39
N LEU A 111 10.71 -3.56 30.36
CA LEU A 111 9.53 -2.94 29.78
C LEU A 111 8.64 -4.02 29.15
N TYR A 112 9.18 -4.88 28.30
CA TYR A 112 8.39 -5.92 27.62
C TYR A 112 7.83 -6.97 28.57
N GLU A 113 8.57 -7.37 29.60
CA GLU A 113 8.05 -8.21 30.69
C GLU A 113 6.84 -7.55 31.35
N ARG A 114 6.97 -6.28 31.76
CA ARG A 114 5.88 -5.56 32.42
C ARG A 114 4.69 -5.30 31.49
N LEU A 115 4.93 -4.99 30.20
CA LEU A 115 3.87 -4.86 29.20
C LEU A 115 3.07 -6.17 29.10
N ASN A 116 3.76 -7.31 29.10
CA ASN A 116 3.14 -8.64 29.03
C ASN A 116 2.38 -9.02 30.31
N ASP A 117 2.79 -8.51 31.48
CA ASP A 117 2.02 -8.66 32.72
C ASP A 117 0.73 -7.84 32.67
N VAL A 118 0.85 -6.55 32.34
CA VAL A 118 -0.24 -5.56 32.46
C VAL A 118 -1.30 -5.75 31.38
N LYS A 119 -0.95 -6.26 30.19
CA LYS A 119 -1.90 -6.45 29.08
C LYS A 119 -3.06 -7.37 29.40
N THR A 120 -2.85 -8.34 30.30
CA THR A 120 -3.83 -9.39 30.64
C THR A 120 -5.19 -8.82 31.07
N THR A 121 -5.21 -7.64 31.66
CA THR A 121 -6.44 -6.94 32.08
C THR A 121 -7.27 -6.39 30.92
N TYR A 122 -6.66 -6.20 29.74
CA TYR A 122 -7.24 -5.46 28.62
C TYR A 122 -7.48 -6.31 27.36
N ILE A 123 -7.08 -7.58 27.39
CA ILE A 123 -7.30 -8.51 26.28
C ILE A 123 -8.69 -9.15 26.45
N PRO A 124 -9.56 -9.14 25.41
CA PRO A 124 -10.82 -9.87 25.45
C PRO A 124 -10.61 -11.39 25.51
N ASP A 125 -11.55 -12.11 26.11
CA ASP A 125 -11.47 -13.57 26.27
C ASP A 125 -11.32 -14.28 24.93
N GLY A 126 -10.40 -15.25 24.85
CA GLY A 126 -10.12 -15.99 23.62
C GLY A 126 -9.25 -15.27 22.59
N HIS A 127 -8.78 -14.05 22.89
CA HIS A 127 -7.86 -13.30 22.04
C HIS A 127 -6.45 -13.22 22.64
N SER A 128 -5.46 -12.93 21.79
CA SER A 128 -4.09 -12.67 22.22
C SER A 128 -3.58 -11.34 21.66
N CYS A 129 -2.62 -10.78 22.38
CA CYS A 129 -1.88 -9.60 21.98
C CYS A 129 -0.46 -9.75 22.46
N ASP A 130 0.46 -10.17 21.58
CA ASP A 130 1.83 -10.48 21.97
C ASP A 130 2.72 -9.27 21.76
N PHE A 131 3.34 -8.80 22.84
CA PHE A 131 4.29 -7.70 22.76
C PHE A 131 5.68 -8.23 22.53
N GLU A 132 6.21 -7.92 21.36
CA GLU A 132 7.51 -8.40 20.91
C GLU A 132 8.44 -7.24 20.61
N TYR A 133 9.69 -7.39 21.05
CA TYR A 133 10.76 -6.49 20.65
C TYR A 133 11.38 -7.02 19.36
N PHE A 134 11.31 -6.26 18.27
CA PHE A 134 11.72 -6.74 16.95
C PHE A 134 13.24 -6.97 16.77
N GLU A 135 14.08 -6.60 17.74
CA GLU A 135 15.55 -6.78 17.69
C GLU A 135 16.23 -6.39 16.35
N ILE A 136 15.70 -5.37 15.66
CA ILE A 136 16.17 -4.95 14.33
C ILE A 136 16.80 -3.56 14.33
N THR A 137 17.48 -3.21 13.25
CA THR A 137 18.03 -1.86 13.09
C THR A 137 16.90 -0.86 12.84
N LYS A 138 17.16 0.41 13.13
CA LYS A 138 16.23 1.51 12.84
C LYS A 138 15.82 1.56 11.36
N GLU A 139 16.78 1.33 10.45
CA GLU A 139 16.52 1.29 9.00
C GLU A 139 15.57 0.14 8.64
N ASN A 140 15.85 -1.08 9.14
CA ASN A 140 15.02 -2.24 8.87
C ASN A 140 13.62 -2.09 9.46
N PHE A 141 13.52 -1.52 10.67
CA PHE A 141 12.23 -1.22 11.28
C PHE A 141 11.41 -0.24 10.44
N HIS A 142 12.05 0.81 9.91
CA HIS A 142 11.35 1.78 9.08
C HIS A 142 10.71 1.11 7.86
N ARG A 143 11.46 0.25 7.15
CA ARG A 143 10.95 -0.49 5.99
C ARG A 143 9.87 -1.50 6.36
N LYS A 144 10.06 -2.26 7.44
CA LYS A 144 9.07 -3.21 7.96
C LYS A 144 7.75 -2.49 8.28
N LYS A 145 7.84 -1.36 8.98
CA LYS A 145 6.70 -0.51 9.35
C LYS A 145 5.97 0.06 8.12
N GLU A 146 6.70 0.58 7.14
CA GLU A 146 6.11 1.10 5.89
C GLU A 146 5.33 0.01 5.15
N LEU A 147 5.95 -1.16 4.95
CA LEU A 147 5.30 -2.29 4.28
C LEU A 147 4.04 -2.74 5.02
N PHE A 148 4.10 -2.84 6.36
CA PHE A 148 2.95 -3.19 7.18
C PHE A 148 1.79 -2.20 6.96
N PHE A 149 2.00 -0.90 7.17
CA PHE A 149 0.91 0.06 7.07
C PHE A 149 0.35 0.22 5.67
N HIS A 150 1.19 0.14 4.63
CA HIS A 150 0.70 0.16 3.26
C HIS A 150 -0.10 -1.10 2.90
N ALA A 151 0.32 -2.28 3.38
CA ALA A 151 -0.45 -3.51 3.21
C ALA A 151 -1.85 -3.39 3.84
N GLU A 152 -1.96 -2.74 4.99
CA GLU A 152 -3.22 -2.53 5.69
C GLU A 152 -4.14 -1.54 4.97
N ILE A 153 -3.59 -0.43 4.45
CA ILE A 153 -4.35 0.51 3.62
C ILE A 153 -4.85 -0.18 2.34
N LEU A 154 -4.00 -0.98 1.68
CA LEU A 154 -4.38 -1.75 0.49
C LEU A 154 -5.48 -2.77 0.81
N ASN A 155 -5.44 -3.40 1.97
CA ASN A 155 -6.51 -4.29 2.40
C ASN A 155 -7.83 -3.54 2.62
N TRP A 156 -7.75 -2.38 3.27
CA TRP A 156 -8.91 -1.55 3.56
C TRP A 156 -9.61 -1.04 2.30
N LEU A 157 -8.87 -0.71 1.22
CA LEU A 157 -9.46 -0.29 -0.06
C LEU A 157 -10.51 -1.29 -0.56
N LYS A 158 -10.31 -2.61 -0.37
CA LYS A 158 -11.26 -3.64 -0.79
C LYS A 158 -12.59 -3.60 -0.02
N SER A 159 -12.57 -3.04 1.18
CA SER A 159 -13.70 -3.06 2.13
C SER A 159 -14.49 -1.76 2.15
N LYS A 160 -14.03 -0.73 1.45
CA LYS A 160 -14.67 0.59 1.40
C LYS A 160 -15.62 0.67 0.21
N ASP A 161 -16.73 1.39 0.37
CA ASP A 161 -17.41 1.97 -0.80
C ASP A 161 -16.51 3.05 -1.41
N ILE A 162 -15.91 2.72 -2.55
CA ILE A 162 -14.98 3.59 -3.26
C ILE A 162 -15.77 4.54 -4.18
N ASP A 163 -15.42 5.83 -4.12
CA ASP A 163 -15.91 6.84 -5.06
C ASP A 163 -15.23 6.66 -6.43
N LYS A 164 -16.02 6.74 -7.50
CA LYS A 164 -15.59 6.57 -8.88
C LYS A 164 -15.19 7.89 -9.56
N SER A 165 -15.22 9.02 -8.84
CA SER A 165 -14.84 10.32 -9.40
C SER A 165 -13.42 10.30 -10.00
N HIS A 166 -13.21 11.06 -11.07
CA HIS A 166 -11.92 11.10 -11.77
C HIS A 166 -10.76 11.56 -10.87
N THR A 167 -11.02 12.49 -9.95
CA THR A 167 -10.04 12.96 -8.96
C THR A 167 -9.57 11.85 -8.04
N GLU A 168 -10.47 10.97 -7.61
CA GLU A 168 -10.14 9.82 -6.76
C GLU A 168 -9.39 8.74 -7.55
N LYS A 169 -9.75 8.50 -8.81
CA LYS A 169 -9.02 7.58 -9.71
C LYS A 169 -7.53 7.94 -9.82
N ASP A 170 -7.20 9.19 -10.07
CA ASP A 170 -5.81 9.63 -10.20
C ASP A 170 -5.07 9.49 -8.86
N SER A 171 -5.75 9.80 -7.76
CA SER A 171 -5.22 9.59 -6.40
C SER A 171 -4.92 8.11 -6.12
N TYR A 172 -5.77 7.17 -6.54
CA TYR A 172 -5.52 5.73 -6.39
C TYR A 172 -4.31 5.28 -7.21
N ASN A 173 -4.23 5.71 -8.48
CA ASN A 173 -3.10 5.37 -9.34
C ASN A 173 -1.78 5.90 -8.81
N GLN A 174 -1.76 7.14 -8.34
CA GLN A 174 -0.57 7.73 -7.72
C GLN A 174 -0.16 6.94 -6.48
N TYR A 175 -1.10 6.65 -5.57
CA TYR A 175 -0.83 5.87 -4.37
C TYR A 175 -0.27 4.49 -4.70
N LEU A 176 -0.93 3.74 -5.60
CA LEU A 176 -0.51 2.40 -6.02
C LEU A 176 0.90 2.39 -6.60
N LYS A 177 1.24 3.42 -7.39
CA LYS A 177 2.58 3.59 -7.95
C LYS A 177 3.63 3.80 -6.86
N GLU A 178 3.36 4.71 -5.93
CA GLU A 178 4.29 5.02 -4.83
C GLU A 178 4.52 3.79 -3.94
N VAL A 179 3.46 3.11 -3.52
CA VAL A 179 3.61 1.93 -2.65
C VAL A 179 4.24 0.73 -3.35
N PHE A 180 3.99 0.55 -4.65
CA PHE A 180 4.68 -0.48 -5.44
C PHE A 180 6.19 -0.24 -5.48
N ASN A 181 6.63 1.02 -5.61
CA ASN A 181 8.05 1.36 -5.58
C ASN A 181 8.68 1.04 -4.21
N ILE A 182 8.00 1.34 -3.09
CA ILE A 182 8.46 0.97 -1.74
C ILE A 182 8.66 -0.55 -1.62
N TYR A 183 7.67 -1.33 -2.07
CA TYR A 183 7.77 -2.80 -2.08
C TYR A 183 8.93 -3.30 -2.94
N LYS A 184 9.06 -2.75 -4.15
CA LYS A 184 10.11 -3.10 -5.10
C LYS A 184 11.50 -2.78 -4.54
N GLU A 185 11.68 -1.63 -3.88
CA GLU A 185 12.96 -1.26 -3.24
C GLU A 185 13.41 -2.34 -2.26
N VAL A 186 12.52 -2.82 -1.39
CA VAL A 186 12.85 -3.86 -0.41
C VAL A 186 13.10 -5.22 -1.09
N MET A 187 12.24 -5.62 -2.03
CA MET A 187 12.36 -6.89 -2.75
C MET A 187 13.63 -7.00 -3.60
N CYS A 188 14.07 -5.89 -4.18
CA CYS A 188 15.18 -5.86 -5.13
C CYS A 188 16.51 -5.45 -4.51
N LYS A 189 16.51 -4.96 -3.26
CA LYS A 189 17.75 -4.73 -2.52
C LYS A 189 18.51 -6.04 -2.35
N ASP A 190 19.83 -6.01 -2.55
CA ASP A 190 20.72 -7.13 -2.25
C ASP A 190 21.01 -7.18 -0.74
N ASP A 191 19.96 -7.41 0.04
CA ASP A 191 19.98 -7.43 1.50
C ASP A 191 19.06 -8.56 2.00
N SER A 192 19.63 -9.76 2.14
CA SER A 192 18.89 -10.95 2.57
C SER A 192 18.35 -10.80 3.99
N LYS A 193 19.04 -10.08 4.87
CA LYS A 193 18.61 -9.85 6.26
C LYS A 193 17.35 -8.98 6.29
N LEU A 194 17.30 -7.91 5.48
CA LEU A 194 16.11 -7.07 5.37
C LEU A 194 14.91 -7.86 4.83
N LYS A 195 15.10 -8.67 3.78
CA LYS A 195 14.03 -9.50 3.21
C LYS A 195 13.47 -10.49 4.23
N THR A 196 14.34 -11.18 4.97
CA THR A 196 13.92 -12.09 6.05
C THR A 196 13.17 -11.34 7.15
N THR A 197 13.65 -10.15 7.54
CA THR A 197 13.00 -9.30 8.57
C THR A 197 11.59 -8.86 8.16
N CYS A 198 11.36 -8.62 6.86
CA CYS A 198 10.11 -8.11 6.32
C CYS A 198 9.26 -9.19 5.64
N SER A 199 9.59 -10.48 5.77
CA SER A 199 9.01 -11.56 4.96
C SER A 199 7.47 -11.63 5.03
N ASN A 200 6.93 -11.51 6.24
CA ASN A 200 5.48 -11.47 6.48
C ASN A 200 4.85 -10.22 5.87
N GLU A 201 5.45 -9.04 6.08
CA GLU A 201 4.96 -7.78 5.54
C GLU A 201 5.01 -7.76 4.00
N LEU A 202 6.05 -8.30 3.38
CA LEU A 202 6.19 -8.44 1.94
C LEU A 202 5.10 -9.35 1.36
N THR A 203 4.83 -10.47 2.02
CA THR A 203 3.79 -11.44 1.62
C THR A 203 2.40 -10.81 1.71
N ASN A 204 2.10 -10.17 2.85
CA ASN A 204 0.82 -9.49 3.07
C ASN A 204 0.64 -8.32 2.11
N PHE A 205 1.69 -7.53 1.88
CA PHE A 205 1.68 -6.42 0.93
C PHE A 205 1.34 -6.92 -0.47
N LYS A 206 2.06 -7.94 -0.98
CA LYS A 206 1.83 -8.48 -2.33
C LYS A 206 0.39 -8.95 -2.51
N THR A 207 -0.10 -9.72 -1.55
CA THR A 207 -1.47 -10.24 -1.54
C THR A 207 -2.48 -9.11 -1.54
N ASN A 208 -2.28 -8.11 -0.67
CA ASN A 208 -3.20 -7.00 -0.55
C ASN A 208 -3.17 -6.05 -1.73
N PHE A 209 -1.99 -5.83 -2.33
CA PHE A 209 -1.83 -5.04 -3.54
C PHE A 209 -2.61 -5.67 -4.70
N ASN A 210 -2.36 -6.95 -4.98
CA ASN A 210 -3.02 -7.64 -6.09
C ASN A 210 -4.55 -7.66 -5.92
N ASN A 211 -5.01 -7.95 -4.72
CA ASN A 211 -6.43 -7.95 -4.42
C ASN A 211 -7.05 -6.54 -4.50
N ALA A 212 -6.30 -5.48 -4.16
CA ALA A 212 -6.76 -4.10 -4.32
C ALA A 212 -6.89 -3.71 -5.80
N ILE A 213 -5.92 -4.09 -6.64
CA ILE A 213 -6.00 -3.90 -8.10
C ILE A 213 -7.26 -4.57 -8.65
N SER A 214 -7.45 -5.87 -8.37
CA SER A 214 -8.62 -6.61 -8.87
C SER A 214 -9.95 -6.02 -8.38
N TYR A 215 -9.99 -5.53 -7.12
CA TYR A 215 -11.19 -4.88 -6.59
C TYR A 215 -11.51 -3.57 -7.33
N LEU A 216 -10.50 -2.71 -7.54
CA LEU A 216 -10.65 -1.43 -8.22
C LEU A 216 -11.08 -1.62 -9.69
N GLU A 217 -10.46 -2.58 -10.39
CA GLU A 217 -10.84 -2.96 -11.76
C GLU A 217 -12.29 -3.48 -11.81
N GLY A 218 -12.68 -4.33 -10.87
CA GLY A 218 -14.06 -4.84 -10.74
C GLY A 218 -15.09 -3.73 -10.48
N LYS A 219 -14.67 -2.59 -9.90
CA LYS A 219 -15.50 -1.39 -9.74
C LYS A 219 -15.48 -0.46 -10.96
N SER A 220 -14.78 -0.85 -12.03
CA SER A 220 -14.57 -0.07 -13.26
C SER A 220 -13.78 1.21 -13.04
N ILE A 221 -12.91 1.24 -12.02
CA ILE A 221 -11.96 2.33 -11.80
C ILE A 221 -10.73 2.02 -12.65
N GLY A 222 -10.40 2.89 -13.59
CA GLY A 222 -9.26 2.67 -14.49
C GLY A 222 -7.93 2.77 -13.75
N ILE A 223 -7.30 1.63 -13.46
CA ILE A 223 -6.00 1.56 -12.81
C ILE A 223 -4.91 1.27 -13.85
N SER A 224 -3.76 1.93 -13.72
CA SER A 224 -2.60 1.78 -14.63
C SER A 224 -1.61 0.70 -14.19
N HIS A 225 -1.74 0.22 -12.96
CA HIS A 225 -0.87 -0.80 -12.40
C HIS A 225 -1.41 -2.20 -12.65
N ALA A 226 -0.53 -3.09 -13.12
CA ALA A 226 -0.79 -4.52 -13.13
C ALA A 226 -0.52 -5.13 -11.75
N VAL A 227 -1.07 -6.32 -11.52
CA VAL A 227 -0.75 -7.15 -10.35
C VAL A 227 0.75 -7.46 -10.29
N ILE A 228 1.27 -7.59 -9.07
CA ILE A 228 2.65 -8.01 -8.81
C ILE A 228 2.80 -9.48 -9.21
N PRO A 229 3.75 -9.81 -10.11
CA PRO A 229 3.95 -11.17 -10.59
C PRO A 229 4.45 -12.11 -9.49
N SER A 230 4.22 -13.41 -9.68
CA SER A 230 4.69 -14.45 -8.76
C SER A 230 6.21 -14.55 -8.73
N ASP A 231 6.87 -14.43 -9.89
CA ASP A 231 8.33 -14.50 -10.02
C ASP A 231 9.01 -13.23 -9.48
N GLU A 232 9.82 -13.38 -8.43
CA GLU A 232 10.55 -12.27 -7.81
C GLU A 232 11.53 -11.59 -8.76
N LYS A 233 12.17 -12.34 -9.68
CA LYS A 233 13.13 -11.77 -10.63
C LYS A 233 12.45 -10.79 -11.58
N SER A 234 11.25 -11.13 -12.03
CA SER A 234 10.45 -10.24 -12.87
C SER A 234 10.11 -8.91 -12.20
N ILE A 235 9.89 -8.89 -10.87
CA ILE A 235 9.58 -7.66 -10.11
C ILE A 235 10.69 -6.62 -10.26
N CYS A 236 11.94 -7.06 -10.19
CA CYS A 236 13.11 -6.17 -10.28
C CYS A 236 13.40 -5.69 -11.71
N GLN A 237 12.84 -6.38 -12.71
CA GLN A 237 12.92 -6.00 -14.12
C GLN A 237 11.80 -5.06 -14.56
N ILE A 238 10.69 -5.00 -13.80
CA ILE A 238 9.62 -4.02 -14.06
C ILE A 238 10.22 -2.62 -13.92
N GLN A 239 10.37 -1.88 -15.02
CA GLN A 239 10.72 -0.46 -14.94
C GLN A 239 9.65 0.23 -14.10
N SER A 240 10.07 1.03 -13.12
CA SER A 240 9.14 1.85 -12.34
C SER A 240 8.36 2.68 -13.35
N LEU A 241 7.07 2.37 -13.55
CA LEU A 241 6.27 2.85 -14.68
C LEU A 241 6.35 4.37 -14.78
N GLY A 242 7.29 4.85 -15.61
CA GLY A 242 7.20 6.11 -16.31
C GLY A 242 6.05 5.96 -17.28
N ILE A 243 5.19 6.96 -17.34
CA ILE A 243 4.02 7.00 -18.19
C ILE A 243 4.43 6.63 -19.61
N GLU A 244 3.96 5.48 -20.12
CA GLU A 244 3.63 5.32 -21.52
C GLU A 244 2.72 4.11 -21.73
N SER A 245 1.58 4.41 -22.32
CA SER A 245 0.49 3.53 -22.72
C SER A 245 0.99 2.31 -23.50
N ARG A 246 0.77 1.10 -22.98
CA ARG A 246 0.78 -0.12 -23.81
C ARG A 246 -0.61 -0.35 -24.40
N ALA A 247 -0.93 0.47 -25.39
CA ALA A 247 -1.96 0.19 -26.38
C ALA A 247 -1.35 0.37 -27.77
N SER A 248 -0.31 -0.41 -28.12
CA SER A 248 0.24 -0.52 -29.49
C SER A 248 1.25 -1.67 -29.60
N HIS A 249 0.87 -2.90 -29.27
CA HIS A 249 1.59 -4.09 -29.75
C HIS A 249 0.59 -5.22 -30.03
N ALA A 250 -0.33 -4.97 -30.95
CA ALA A 250 -1.19 -6.00 -31.52
C ALA A 250 -1.69 -5.65 -32.93
N VAL A 251 -0.93 -4.92 -33.75
CA VAL A 251 -1.17 -4.82 -35.20
C VAL A 251 0.15 -4.51 -35.90
N SER A 252 0.95 -5.54 -36.21
CA SER A 252 1.94 -5.53 -37.30
C SER A 252 2.68 -6.87 -37.34
N GLN A 253 1.95 -7.96 -37.57
CA GLN A 253 2.49 -9.15 -38.23
C GLN A 253 1.33 -9.82 -38.95
N MET A 254 1.16 -9.49 -40.23
CA MET A 254 0.62 -10.35 -41.30
C MET A 254 0.39 -9.49 -42.56
N SER A 255 1.38 -9.44 -43.45
CA SER A 255 1.23 -9.48 -44.93
C SER A 255 2.49 -8.95 -45.63
N GLU A 256 3.44 -9.85 -45.88
CA GLU A 256 4.27 -9.87 -47.09
C GLU A 256 3.90 -11.19 -47.79
N LYS A 257 3.77 -11.40 -49.10
CA LYS A 257 4.01 -10.74 -50.41
C LYS A 257 3.12 -11.57 -51.41
N PRO A 258 3.07 -11.42 -52.77
CA PRO A 258 4.16 -11.05 -53.68
C PRO A 258 3.83 -9.99 -54.74
N GLU A 259 4.86 -9.22 -55.05
CA GLU A 259 4.94 -8.23 -56.12
C GLU A 259 5.33 -8.94 -57.42
N ALA A 260 4.56 -8.73 -58.50
CA ALA A 260 4.78 -9.31 -59.82
C ALA A 260 5.50 -8.31 -60.75
N LEU A 261 6.36 -8.87 -61.61
CA LEU A 261 7.25 -8.25 -62.60
C LEU A 261 6.65 -7.09 -63.41
N GLN A 262 7.45 -6.02 -63.59
CA GLN A 262 7.29 -5.05 -64.66
C GLN A 262 8.10 -5.47 -65.89
N VAL A 263 7.51 -5.36 -67.08
CA VAL A 263 8.21 -5.34 -68.38
C VAL A 263 7.69 -4.13 -69.20
N PRO A 264 8.55 -3.38 -69.92
CA PRO A 264 8.21 -2.05 -70.47
C PRO A 264 7.54 -2.09 -71.86
N LYS A 265 6.82 -1.00 -72.19
CA LYS A 265 6.09 -0.74 -73.46
C LYS A 265 7.00 -0.29 -74.62
N GLY A 266 6.63 -0.74 -75.83
CA GLY A 266 6.72 0.00 -77.10
C GLY A 266 6.75 -0.92 -78.34
N PRO A 267 6.45 -0.44 -79.56
CA PRO A 267 5.43 0.54 -79.96
C PRO A 267 4.66 0.14 -81.26
N VAL A 268 3.80 1.07 -81.73
CA VAL A 268 3.30 1.26 -83.12
C VAL A 268 2.02 0.51 -83.55
N GLY A 269 1.03 1.26 -84.06
CA GLY A 269 0.12 0.74 -85.08
C GLY A 269 -1.31 1.30 -85.19
N ARG A 270 -1.45 2.53 -85.70
CA ARG A 270 -2.45 3.04 -86.68
C ARG A 270 -3.99 2.87 -86.52
N SER A 271 -4.65 3.97 -86.90
CA SER A 271 -5.98 4.17 -87.54
C SER A 271 -7.26 4.08 -86.69
N GLY A 272 -8.00 5.21 -86.66
CA GLY A 272 -9.43 5.30 -86.32
C GLY A 272 -10.34 4.81 -87.46
N PRO A 273 -11.63 5.22 -87.58
CA PRO A 273 -12.28 6.39 -86.97
C PRO A 273 -13.69 6.17 -86.36
N GLN A 274 -14.17 7.25 -85.73
CA GLN A 274 -15.54 7.80 -85.68
C GLN A 274 -16.77 6.91 -85.38
N GLY A 275 -17.58 7.40 -84.44
CA GLY A 275 -19.00 7.08 -84.28
C GLY A 275 -19.60 7.84 -83.09
N THR A 276 -20.01 9.08 -83.33
CA THR A 276 -20.92 9.87 -82.47
C THR A 276 -22.36 9.63 -82.91
N GLU A 277 -23.26 9.39 -81.95
CA GLU A 277 -24.70 9.74 -81.90
C GLU A 277 -25.27 9.02 -80.66
N GLU A 278 -25.67 9.70 -79.58
CA GLU A 278 -26.84 10.57 -79.34
C GLU A 278 -27.92 9.83 -78.52
N SER A 279 -28.38 10.53 -77.47
CA SER A 279 -29.70 10.45 -76.79
C SER A 279 -30.25 9.08 -76.39
N SER A 280 -30.68 8.88 -75.13
CA SER A 280 -31.87 9.55 -74.60
C SER A 280 -32.00 9.38 -73.09
N VAL A 281 -32.46 10.47 -72.48
CA VAL A 281 -33.08 10.61 -71.15
C VAL A 281 -34.24 9.63 -70.97
N VAL A 282 -34.44 9.05 -69.77
CA VAL A 282 -35.68 9.13 -68.95
C VAL A 282 -35.40 8.69 -67.51
N ILE A 283 -35.89 9.54 -66.61
CA ILE A 283 -35.90 9.55 -65.15
C ILE A 283 -36.92 8.54 -64.61
N ALA A 284 -36.65 7.90 -63.47
CA ALA A 284 -37.67 7.63 -62.45
C ALA A 284 -37.03 7.46 -61.07
N GLU A 285 -37.48 8.30 -60.16
CA GLU A 285 -37.10 8.42 -58.75
C GLU A 285 -37.76 7.34 -57.87
N THR A 286 -36.98 6.82 -56.90
CA THR A 286 -37.34 6.63 -55.46
C THR A 286 -38.48 5.65 -55.08
N PRO A 287 -38.75 5.42 -53.78
CA PRO A 287 -37.93 4.60 -52.87
C PRO A 287 -38.81 3.61 -52.05
N ASP A 288 -38.16 2.77 -51.23
CA ASP A 288 -38.64 2.32 -49.91
C ASP A 288 -37.40 2.08 -49.01
#